data_AF-A0A5C8ENT3-F1
#
_entry.id   AF-A0A5C8ENT3-F1
#
_cell.length_a   1.000
_cell.length_b   1.000
_cell.length_c   1.000
_cell.angle_alpha   90.00
_cell.angle_beta   90.00
_cell.angle_gamma   90.00
#
_symmetry.space_group_name_H-M   'P 1'
#
loop_
_entity.id
_entity.type
_entity.pdbx_description
1 polymer ?
#
loop_
_entity_poly.entity_id
_entity_poly.type
_entity_poly.pdbx_seq_one_letter_code
_entity_poly.pdbx_strand_id
1 'polypeptide(L)'
;MATKNKDIKVEKLTKRIESLELILGFDKDGKRNGNGLITLVERIDKGQAEIWRRMETLKTDMESMNTKLNKINDTWKDLSFDIRTLNENIKNMEQKIKSFEGKIEEHAKAIDKSITPNKLRDVVKDFGLFAGFFLTLGTIFGIIAYLYNRIRGHI
;
A
#
# COMPACT_ATOMS: atom_id res chain seq x y z
N MET A 1 69.21 35.17 64.18
CA MET A 1 68.41 33.92 63.97
C MET A 1 67.01 34.18 63.40
N ALA A 2 66.29 35.24 63.82
CA ALA A 2 64.92 35.51 63.36
C ALA A 2 64.77 35.82 61.85
N THR A 3 65.71 36.56 61.25
CA THR A 3 65.72 36.91 59.81
C THR A 3 65.87 35.69 58.90
N LYS A 4 66.89 34.86 59.16
CA LYS A 4 67.14 33.60 58.42
C LYS A 4 65.92 32.67 58.40
N ASN A 5 65.16 32.62 59.49
CA ASN A 5 63.95 31.78 59.56
C ASN A 5 62.78 32.37 58.73
N LYS A 6 62.71 33.70 58.61
CA LYS A 6 61.74 34.38 57.75
C LYS A 6 62.04 34.14 56.27
N ASP A 7 63.31 34.21 55.87
CA ASP A 7 63.74 34.00 54.49
C ASP A 7 63.44 32.57 54.01
N ILE A 8 63.69 31.56 54.86
CA ILE A 8 63.34 30.15 54.57
C ILE A 8 61.83 29.96 54.36
N LYS A 9 60.99 30.67 55.12
CA LYS A 9 59.53 30.59 54.95
C LYS A 9 59.07 31.24 53.65
N VAL A 10 59.65 32.40 53.30
CA VAL A 10 59.34 33.09 52.03
C VAL A 10 59.70 32.20 50.85
N GLU A 11 60.88 31.60 50.85
CA GLU A 11 61.31 30.72 49.75
C GLU A 11 60.38 29.49 49.59
N LYS A 12 59.95 28.89 50.71
CA LYS A 12 58.96 27.79 50.67
C LYS A 12 57.62 28.24 50.10
N LEU A 13 57.16 29.45 50.43
CA LEU A 13 55.91 29.99 49.90
C LEU A 13 56.01 30.28 48.40
N THR A 14 57.11 30.87 47.94
CA THR A 14 57.36 31.14 46.51
C THR A 14 57.29 29.85 45.70
N LYS A 15 57.99 28.79 46.12
CA LYS A 15 57.94 27.48 45.43
C LYS A 15 56.53 26.88 45.39
N ARG A 16 55.75 27.05 46.47
CA ARG A 16 54.35 26.60 46.49
C ARG A 16 53.48 27.40 45.52
N ILE A 17 53.68 28.72 45.43
CA ILE A 17 52.96 29.57 44.49
C ILE A 17 53.29 29.17 43.04
N GLU A 18 54.56 29.03 42.70
CA GLU A 18 54.99 28.58 41.36
C GLU A 18 54.38 27.21 40.99
N SER A 19 54.33 26.27 41.96
CA SER A 19 53.69 24.97 41.73
C SER A 19 52.18 25.08 41.47
N LEU A 20 51.50 26.00 42.16
CA LEU A 20 50.08 26.25 41.97
C LEU A 20 49.81 26.93 40.63
N GLU A 21 50.65 27.88 40.22
CA GLU A 21 50.56 28.54 38.90
C GLU A 21 50.66 27.52 37.76
N LEU A 22 51.63 26.61 37.83
CA LEU A 22 51.77 25.52 36.86
C LEU A 22 50.53 24.61 36.84
N ILE A 23 49.98 24.22 37.99
CA ILE A 23 48.76 23.40 38.10
C ILE A 23 47.55 24.12 37.50
N LEU A 24 47.40 25.42 37.78
CA LEU A 24 46.33 26.24 37.24
C LEU A 24 46.45 26.38 35.72
N GLY A 25 47.68 26.34 35.18
CA GLY A 25 47.97 26.40 33.75
C GLY A 25 48.69 27.66 33.32
N PHE A 26 49.43 28.29 34.23
CA PHE A 26 50.30 29.42 33.96
C PHE A 26 51.76 28.98 33.94
N ASP A 27 52.57 29.60 33.09
CA ASP A 27 54.02 29.50 33.14
C ASP A 27 54.60 30.51 34.14
N LYS A 28 55.92 30.47 34.29
CA LYS A 28 56.73 31.37 35.13
C LYS A 28 56.61 32.86 34.75
N ASP A 29 56.13 33.18 33.55
CA ASP A 29 55.92 34.55 33.08
C ASP A 29 54.45 34.99 33.29
N GLY A 30 53.64 34.17 33.98
CA GLY A 30 52.22 34.40 34.21
C GLY A 30 51.34 34.22 32.95
N LYS A 31 51.87 33.62 31.88
CA LYS A 31 51.12 33.36 30.64
C LYS A 31 50.53 31.97 30.67
N ARG A 32 49.46 31.76 29.91
CA ARG A 32 48.87 30.42 29.79
C ARG A 32 49.83 29.46 29.10
N ASN A 33 50.10 28.34 29.75
CA ASN A 33 51.00 27.30 29.25
C ASN A 33 50.26 26.21 28.45
N GLY A 34 48.93 26.29 28.35
CA GLY A 34 48.08 25.32 27.65
C GLY A 34 47.85 24.01 28.40
N ASN A 35 48.56 23.77 29.50
CA ASN A 35 48.55 22.54 30.29
C ASN A 35 48.25 22.88 31.77
N GLY A 36 46.97 22.86 32.13
CA GLY A 36 46.54 23.07 33.52
C GLY A 36 45.03 22.98 33.67
N LEU A 37 44.54 23.20 34.90
CA LEU A 37 43.12 23.10 35.24
C LEU A 37 42.25 24.00 34.37
N ILE A 38 42.73 25.19 34.03
CA ILE A 38 42.01 26.13 33.17
C ILE A 38 41.74 25.54 31.78
N THR A 39 42.76 24.99 31.11
CA THR A 39 42.58 24.35 29.79
C THR A 39 41.71 23.09 29.88
N LEU A 40 41.76 22.36 31.00
CA LEU A 40 40.89 21.21 31.23
C LEU A 40 39.43 21.64 31.31
N VAL A 41 39.13 22.69 32.09
CA VAL A 41 37.77 23.25 32.23
C VAL A 41 37.23 23.72 30.87
N GLU A 42 38.05 24.42 30.07
CA GLU A 42 37.64 24.87 28.73
C GLU A 42 37.35 23.72 27.77
N ARG A 43 38.11 22.61 27.86
CA ARG A 43 37.82 21.40 27.08
C ARG A 43 36.52 20.73 27.53
N ILE A 44 36.27 20.66 28.83
CA ILE A 44 35.03 20.12 29.40
C ILE A 44 33.85 20.96 28.95
N ASP A 45 33.93 22.28 29.05
CA ASP A 45 32.87 23.21 28.65
C ASP A 45 32.51 23.07 27.17
N LYS A 46 33.51 23.03 26.28
CA LYS A 46 33.31 22.76 24.84
C LYS A 46 32.68 21.39 24.61
N GLY A 47 33.13 20.37 25.33
CA GLY A 47 32.58 19.01 25.24
C GLY A 47 31.11 18.96 25.67
N GLN A 48 30.75 19.65 26.75
CA GLN A 48 29.37 19.76 27.21
C GLN A 48 28.49 20.49 26.21
N ALA A 49 28.96 21.62 25.66
CA ALA A 49 28.23 22.36 24.64
C ALA A 49 27.92 21.50 23.39
N GLU A 50 28.90 20.70 22.94
CA GLU A 50 28.71 19.80 21.80
C GLU A 50 27.72 18.67 22.13
N ILE A 51 27.81 18.08 23.33
CA ILE A 51 26.86 17.07 23.80
C ILE A 51 25.43 17.65 23.82
N TRP A 52 25.25 18.87 24.32
CA TRP A 52 23.96 19.56 24.31
C TRP A 52 23.41 19.75 22.89
N ARG A 53 24.24 20.19 21.93
CA ARG A 53 23.80 20.31 20.53
C ARG A 53 23.35 18.97 19.96
N ARG A 54 24.12 17.91 20.21
CA ARG A 54 23.77 16.55 19.74
C ARG A 54 22.47 16.04 20.36
N MET A 55 22.22 16.33 21.63
CA MET A 55 20.95 15.99 22.30
C MET A 55 19.76 16.71 21.68
N GLU A 56 19.90 18.00 21.34
CA GLU A 56 18.82 18.75 20.69
C GLU A 56 18.51 18.24 19.28
N THR A 57 19.55 17.90 18.52
CA THR A 57 19.38 17.24 17.20
C THR A 57 18.65 15.91 17.36
N LEU A 58 19.08 15.05 18.30
CA LEU A 58 18.44 13.77 18.55
C LEU A 58 16.98 13.90 18.97
N LYS A 59 16.66 14.91 19.79
CA LYS A 59 15.29 15.23 20.18
C LYS A 59 14.44 15.60 18.97
N THR A 60 14.95 16.46 18.10
CA THR A 60 14.28 16.87 16.86
C THR A 60 14.04 15.68 15.93
N ASP A 61 15.04 14.80 15.79
CA ASP A 61 14.94 13.58 14.99
C ASP A 61 13.87 12.62 15.55
N MET A 62 13.81 12.46 16.88
CA MET A 62 12.79 11.64 17.54
C MET A 62 11.37 12.19 17.32
N GLU A 63 11.16 13.50 17.41
CA GLU A 63 9.86 14.14 17.14
C GLU A 63 9.43 13.95 15.68
N SER A 64 10.38 14.07 14.74
CA SER A 64 10.17 13.80 13.32
C SER A 64 9.80 12.34 13.06
N MET A 65 10.50 11.39 13.69
CA MET A 65 10.18 9.96 13.62
C MET A 65 8.80 9.66 14.18
N ASN A 66 8.43 10.24 15.33
CA ASN A 66 7.12 10.06 15.93
C ASN A 66 5.99 10.55 14.99
N THR A 67 6.20 11.68 14.33
CA THR A 67 5.26 12.20 13.32
C THR A 67 5.11 11.25 12.14
N LYS A 68 6.20 10.67 11.65
CA LYS A 68 6.16 9.68 10.56
C LYS A 68 5.43 8.39 10.98
N LEU A 69 5.66 7.91 12.21
CA LEU A 69 4.98 6.74 12.75
C LEU A 69 3.47 6.95 12.85
N ASN A 70 3.03 8.13 13.30
CA ASN A 70 1.60 8.46 13.35
C ASN A 70 0.96 8.41 11.96
N LYS A 71 1.63 8.97 10.95
CA LYS A 71 1.14 8.90 9.55
C LYS A 71 1.02 7.46 9.04
N ILE A 72 2.03 6.63 9.31
CA ILE A 72 2.01 5.21 8.94
C ILE A 72 0.82 4.50 9.61
N ASN A 73 0.59 4.78 10.89
CA ASN A 73 -0.51 4.18 11.64
C ASN A 73 -1.89 4.59 11.08
N ASP A 74 -2.05 5.84 10.69
CA ASP A 74 -3.29 6.31 10.07
C ASP A 74 -3.51 5.67 8.69
N THR A 75 -2.47 5.61 7.84
CA THR A 75 -2.55 4.88 6.56
C THR A 75 -2.88 3.39 6.74
N TRP A 76 -2.37 2.76 7.80
CA TRP A 76 -2.67 1.36 8.09
C TRP A 76 -4.15 1.16 8.48
N LYS A 77 -4.74 2.08 9.23
CA LYS A 77 -6.17 2.04 9.56
C LYS A 77 -7.03 2.17 8.30
N ASP A 78 -6.69 3.10 7.42
CA ASP A 78 -7.41 3.32 6.16
C ASP A 78 -7.38 2.06 5.29
N LEU A 79 -6.18 1.46 5.12
CA LEU A 79 -6.04 0.18 4.41
C LEU A 79 -6.84 -0.95 5.04
N SER A 80 -6.89 -1.02 6.37
CA SER A 80 -7.68 -2.03 7.07
C SER A 80 -9.18 -1.86 6.80
N PHE A 81 -9.66 -0.61 6.76
CA PHE A 81 -11.04 -0.29 6.41
C PHE A 81 -11.36 -0.67 4.96
N ASP A 82 -10.47 -0.35 4.02
CA ASP A 82 -10.64 -0.68 2.60
C ASP A 82 -10.69 -2.20 2.38
N ILE A 83 -9.80 -2.96 3.03
CA ILE A 83 -9.80 -4.43 2.97
C ILE A 83 -11.12 -5.00 3.48
N ARG A 84 -11.67 -4.45 4.58
CA ARG A 84 -12.96 -4.89 5.11
C ARG A 84 -14.09 -4.65 4.11
N THR A 85 -14.12 -3.46 3.53
CA THR A 85 -15.11 -3.06 2.52
C THR A 85 -15.02 -3.97 1.28
N LEU A 86 -13.81 -4.24 0.79
CA LEU A 86 -13.60 -5.17 -0.32
C LEU A 86 -14.08 -6.58 0.00
N ASN A 87 -13.82 -7.07 1.21
CA ASN A 87 -14.29 -8.39 1.63
C ASN A 87 -15.82 -8.49 1.70
N GLU A 88 -16.50 -7.44 2.16
CA GLU A 88 -17.97 -7.36 2.14
C GLU A 88 -18.51 -7.34 0.70
N ASN A 89 -17.87 -6.59 -0.20
CA ASN A 89 -18.23 -6.57 -1.62
C ASN A 89 -18.07 -7.94 -2.28
N ILE A 90 -16.97 -8.65 -1.99
CA ILE A 90 -16.74 -10.01 -2.49
C ILE A 90 -17.85 -10.95 -2.03
N LYS A 91 -18.19 -10.96 -0.73
CA LYS A 91 -19.30 -11.78 -0.21
C LYS A 91 -20.63 -11.49 -0.90
N ASN A 92 -20.93 -10.21 -1.14
CA ASN A 92 -22.14 -9.81 -1.86
C ASN A 92 -22.12 -10.31 -3.32
N MET A 93 -20.97 -10.28 -3.99
CA MET A 93 -20.82 -10.81 -5.34
C MET A 93 -20.99 -12.34 -5.36
N GLU A 94 -20.40 -13.07 -4.41
CA GLU A 94 -20.57 -14.52 -4.28
C GLU A 94 -22.05 -14.90 -4.11
N GLN A 95 -22.80 -14.15 -3.29
CA GLN A 95 -24.24 -14.37 -3.12
C GLN A 95 -25.02 -14.14 -4.42
N LYS A 96 -24.68 -13.07 -5.17
CA LYS A 96 -25.31 -12.80 -6.48
C LYS A 96 -25.02 -13.90 -7.49
N ILE A 97 -23.78 -14.41 -7.52
CA ILE A 97 -23.38 -15.53 -8.39
C ILE A 97 -24.22 -16.76 -8.06
N LYS A 98 -24.31 -17.15 -6.79
CA LYS A 98 -25.14 -18.29 -6.36
C LYS A 98 -26.61 -18.12 -6.76
N SER A 99 -27.15 -16.90 -6.64
CA SER A 99 -28.52 -16.61 -7.08
C SER A 99 -28.68 -16.78 -8.59
N PHE A 100 -27.71 -16.34 -9.39
CA PHE A 100 -27.73 -16.54 -10.84
C PHE A 100 -27.58 -18.01 -11.23
N GLU A 101 -26.71 -18.77 -10.58
CA GLU A 101 -26.58 -20.22 -10.78
C GLU A 101 -27.92 -20.93 -10.55
N GLY A 102 -28.62 -20.60 -9.46
CA GLY A 102 -29.96 -21.14 -9.18
C GLY A 102 -30.98 -20.81 -10.28
N LYS A 103 -31.02 -19.55 -10.75
CA LYS A 103 -31.92 -19.13 -11.85
C LYS A 103 -31.60 -19.85 -13.16
N ILE A 104 -30.32 -20.05 -13.47
CA ILE A 104 -29.88 -20.80 -14.65
C ILE A 104 -30.37 -22.25 -14.55
N GLU A 105 -30.23 -22.89 -13.39
CA GLU A 105 -30.71 -24.25 -13.17
C GLU A 105 -32.24 -24.36 -13.31
N GLU A 106 -32.99 -23.40 -12.76
CA GLU A 106 -34.44 -23.33 -12.92
C GLU A 106 -34.84 -23.17 -14.40
N HIS A 107 -34.19 -22.27 -15.13
CA HIS A 107 -34.43 -22.07 -16.56
C HIS A 107 -34.09 -23.33 -17.37
N ALA A 108 -32.98 -24.00 -17.05
CA ALA A 108 -32.59 -25.25 -17.71
C ALA A 108 -33.66 -26.34 -17.51
N LYS A 109 -34.17 -26.50 -16.28
CA LYS A 109 -35.28 -27.44 -15.99
C LYS A 109 -36.57 -27.06 -16.72
N ALA A 110 -36.89 -25.77 -16.83
CA ALA A 110 -38.06 -25.30 -17.56
C ALA A 110 -37.95 -25.57 -19.07
N ILE A 111 -36.77 -25.40 -19.66
CA ILE A 111 -36.49 -25.74 -21.06
C ILE A 111 -36.65 -27.25 -21.27
N ASP A 112 -36.03 -28.07 -20.42
CA ASP A 112 -36.12 -29.54 -20.51
C ASP A 112 -37.59 -30.03 -20.43
N LYS A 113 -38.37 -29.45 -19.51
CA LYS A 113 -39.81 -29.76 -19.37
C LYS A 113 -40.65 -29.29 -20.56
N SER A 114 -40.31 -28.15 -21.18
CA SER A 114 -41.10 -27.57 -22.28
C SER A 114 -40.79 -28.21 -23.64
N ILE A 115 -39.54 -28.58 -23.89
CA ILE A 115 -39.08 -29.26 -25.10
C ILE A 115 -38.98 -30.77 -24.84
N THR A 116 -40.11 -31.43 -24.67
CA THR A 116 -40.13 -32.89 -24.63
C THR A 116 -39.90 -33.45 -26.05
N PRO A 117 -39.12 -34.54 -26.24
CA PRO A 117 -38.93 -35.17 -27.56
C PRO A 117 -40.24 -35.47 -28.30
N ASN A 118 -41.30 -35.80 -27.55
CA ASN A 118 -42.64 -36.00 -28.11
C ASN A 118 -43.23 -34.71 -28.70
N LYS A 119 -43.14 -33.58 -27.99
CA LYS A 119 -43.61 -32.28 -28.50
C LYS A 119 -42.80 -31.80 -29.69
N LEU A 120 -41.48 -32.01 -29.66
CA LEU A 120 -40.60 -31.68 -30.79
C LEU A 120 -40.94 -32.54 -32.02
N ARG A 121 -41.17 -33.84 -31.83
CA ARG A 121 -41.60 -34.75 -32.90
C ARG A 121 -42.94 -34.34 -33.49
N ASP A 122 -43.89 -33.92 -32.68
CA ASP A 122 -45.20 -33.48 -33.14
C ASP A 122 -45.10 -32.18 -33.97
N VAL A 123 -44.29 -31.20 -33.52
CA VAL A 123 -43.99 -29.98 -34.30
C VAL A 123 -43.31 -30.29 -35.63
N VAL A 124 -42.32 -31.20 -35.63
CA VAL A 124 -41.62 -31.63 -36.85
C VAL A 124 -42.57 -32.35 -37.81
N LYS A 125 -43.48 -33.19 -37.29
CA LYS A 125 -44.48 -33.90 -38.07
C LYS A 125 -45.48 -32.92 -38.71
N ASP A 126 -46.00 -31.97 -37.94
CA ASP A 126 -46.93 -30.95 -38.44
C ASP A 126 -46.25 -30.10 -39.53
N PHE A 127 -45.02 -29.66 -39.29
CA PHE A 127 -44.24 -28.92 -40.29
C PHE A 127 -43.98 -29.74 -41.57
N GLY A 128 -43.65 -31.02 -41.43
CA GLY A 128 -43.50 -31.93 -42.56
C GLY A 128 -44.79 -32.10 -43.37
N LEU A 129 -45.94 -32.15 -42.71
CA LEU A 129 -47.25 -32.23 -43.35
C LEU A 129 -47.57 -30.93 -44.13
N PHE A 130 -47.31 -29.77 -43.52
CA PHE A 130 -47.45 -28.46 -44.18
C PHE A 130 -46.53 -28.34 -45.39
N ALA A 131 -45.24 -28.69 -45.26
CA ALA A 131 -44.28 -28.65 -46.36
C ALA A 131 -44.70 -29.58 -47.51
N GLY A 132 -45.18 -30.79 -47.20
CA GLY A 132 -45.73 -31.71 -48.18
C GLY A 132 -46.93 -31.14 -48.92
N PHE A 133 -47.86 -30.48 -48.22
CA PHE A 133 -49.01 -29.82 -48.82
C PHE A 133 -48.62 -28.66 -49.76
N PHE A 134 -47.63 -27.84 -49.40
CA PHE A 134 -47.17 -26.76 -50.27
C PHE A 134 -46.41 -27.26 -51.50
N LEU A 135 -45.65 -28.35 -51.38
CA LEU A 135 -44.99 -28.99 -52.53
C LEU A 135 -46.02 -29.51 -53.54
N THR A 136 -47.07 -30.19 -53.08
CA THR A 136 -48.12 -30.70 -53.97
C THR A 136 -48.88 -29.57 -54.65
N LEU A 137 -49.20 -28.48 -53.93
CA LEU A 137 -49.76 -27.28 -54.54
C LEU A 137 -48.83 -26.69 -55.61
N GLY A 138 -47.54 -26.54 -55.31
CA GLY A 138 -46.55 -26.05 -56.26
C GLY A 138 -46.47 -26.89 -57.54
N THR A 139 -46.52 -28.22 -57.41
CA THR A 139 -46.57 -29.13 -58.56
C THR A 139 -47.85 -28.94 -59.39
N ILE A 140 -49.02 -28.84 -58.75
CA ILE A 140 -50.30 -28.61 -59.44
C ILE A 140 -50.27 -27.28 -60.20
N PHE A 141 -49.83 -26.19 -59.55
CA PHE A 141 -49.69 -24.89 -60.21
C PHE A 141 -48.70 -24.93 -61.37
N GLY A 142 -47.58 -25.64 -61.22
CA GLY A 142 -46.60 -25.84 -62.28
C GLY A 142 -47.17 -26.59 -63.50
N ILE A 143 -47.95 -27.65 -63.26
CA ILE A 143 -48.62 -28.41 -64.33
C ILE A 143 -49.65 -27.53 -65.05
N ILE A 144 -50.46 -26.76 -64.32
CA ILE A 144 -51.44 -25.84 -64.90
C ILE A 144 -50.73 -24.77 -65.76
N ALA A 145 -49.66 -24.17 -65.25
CA ALA A 145 -48.87 -23.18 -65.99
C ALA A 145 -48.23 -23.77 -67.26
N TYR A 146 -47.70 -24.99 -67.17
CA TYR A 146 -47.13 -25.71 -68.31
C TYR A 146 -48.20 -25.99 -69.39
N LEU A 147 -49.37 -26.52 -69.01
CA LEU A 147 -50.47 -26.76 -69.93
C LEU A 147 -50.99 -25.47 -70.56
N TYR A 148 -51.13 -24.41 -69.75
CA TYR A 148 -51.54 -23.09 -70.22
C TYR A 148 -50.58 -22.54 -71.28
N ASN A 149 -49.27 -22.60 -71.02
CA ASN A 149 -48.26 -22.14 -71.98
C ASN A 149 -48.22 -23.01 -73.25
N ARG A 150 -48.41 -24.33 -73.12
CA ARG A 150 -48.44 -25.25 -74.27
C ARG A 150 -49.63 -25.04 -75.19
N ILE A 151 -50.81 -24.73 -74.63
CA ILE A 151 -52.02 -24.43 -75.43
C ILE A 151 -51.90 -23.08 -76.13
N ARG A 152 -51.27 -22.08 -75.49
CA ARG A 152 -51.09 -20.74 -76.07
C ARG A 152 -49.94 -20.62 -77.06
N GLY A 153 -48.88 -21.43 -76.92
CA GLY A 153 -47.72 -21.42 -77.81
C GLY A 153 -47.94 -22.09 -79.18
N HIS A 154 -49.14 -22.62 -79.44
CA HIS A 154 -49.54 -23.23 -80.71
C HIS A 154 -50.57 -22.39 -81.49
N ILE A 155 -50.68 -21.08 -81.19
CA ILE A 155 -51.39 -20.08 -82.00
C ILE A 155 -50.37 -19.11 -82.58
#